data_AF-A0A814NE84-F1
#
_entry.id   AF-A0A814NE84-F1
#
_cell.length_a   1.000
_cell.length_b   1.000
_cell.length_c   1.000
_cell.angle_alpha   90.00
_cell.angle_beta   90.00
_cell.angle_gamma   90.00
#
_symmetry.space_group_name_H-M   'P 1'
#
loop_
_entity.id
_entity.type
_entity.pdbx_description
1 polymer ?
#
loop_
_entity_poly.entity_id
_entity_poly.type
_entity_poly.pdbx_seq_one_letter_code
_entity_poly.pdbx_strand_id
1 'polypeptide(L)'
;MNEMEQLSNRLLTSAEDQTRSVYEKMLLVGKDASQRWTSRQEMLETYEKSIEKYRRIFIDELQFKEFNPPGLIVLDNPLLSRGYYYKDKFYLNVCNWDNGEAKYAVENLTLHETVPGHHLQFDISYHSPNHNYLTTVLSTPCNGFIEGWGLFAEHLGDAMLNNPWIYFGYLQANILRTFRIIADILLHVEGQTPYDVIQLAKLYLTVSEECITSEVYRYRILPGQACSYKVGLEVFKRIMKQKFQVEDVNDYLRPDLLDWYKELLWKTERPLDILLAENGISWSFDE
;
A
#
# COMPACT_ATOMS: atom_id res chain seq x y z
N MET A 1 12.16 -3.13 12.58
CA MET A 1 12.52 -2.04 13.52
C MET A 1 13.88 -1.43 13.23
N ASN A 2 14.93 -2.22 12.96
CA ASN A 2 16.28 -1.70 12.67
C ASN A 2 16.32 -0.68 11.52
N GLU A 3 15.67 -0.96 10.38
CA GLU A 3 15.61 -0.03 9.23
C GLU A 3 14.90 1.30 9.56
N MET A 4 13.74 1.24 10.22
CA MET A 4 12.98 2.43 10.61
C MET A 4 13.78 3.30 11.57
N GLU A 5 14.51 2.70 12.51
CA GLU A 5 15.36 3.43 13.43
C GLU A 5 16.53 4.11 12.71
N GLN A 6 17.25 3.38 11.85
CA GLN A 6 18.35 3.94 11.07
C GLN A 6 17.88 5.09 10.17
N LEU A 7 16.75 4.91 9.49
CA LEU A 7 16.17 5.94 8.64
C LEU A 7 15.73 7.16 9.43
N SER A 8 15.07 6.95 10.57
CA SER A 8 14.64 8.06 11.43
C SER A 8 15.85 8.83 11.97
N ASN A 9 16.94 8.15 12.34
CA ASN A 9 18.18 8.82 12.75
C ASN A 9 18.76 9.70 11.64
N ARG A 10 18.69 9.25 10.37
CA ARG A 10 19.16 10.03 9.21
C ARG A 10 18.29 11.25 8.92
N LEU A 11 16.99 11.18 9.21
CA LEU A 11 16.03 12.27 8.95
C LEU A 11 15.99 13.28 10.11
N LEU A 12 16.31 12.87 11.34
CA LEU A 12 16.41 13.75 12.49
C LEU A 12 17.73 14.54 12.49
N THR A 13 17.63 15.85 12.74
CA THR A 13 18.77 16.76 12.73
C THR A 13 19.43 16.94 14.11
N SER A 14 18.71 16.61 15.20
CA SER A 14 19.19 16.74 16.59
C SER A 14 19.77 15.43 17.12
N ALA A 15 20.98 15.48 17.67
CA ALA A 15 21.62 14.34 18.33
C ALA A 15 20.85 13.87 19.58
N GLU A 16 20.17 14.78 20.29
CA GLU A 16 19.32 14.43 21.43
C GLU A 16 18.13 13.57 20.98
N ASP A 17 17.46 13.97 19.90
CA ASP A 17 16.30 13.24 19.38
C ASP A 17 16.67 11.85 18.83
N GLN A 18 17.91 11.68 18.37
CA GLN A 18 18.44 10.38 17.94
C GLN A 18 18.65 9.39 19.10
N THR A 19 18.65 9.84 20.36
CA THR A 19 18.76 8.95 21.54
C THR A 19 17.41 8.41 22.03
N ARG A 20 16.29 8.94 21.50
CA ARG A 20 14.93 8.56 21.90
C ARG A 20 14.57 7.14 21.45
N SER A 21 13.42 6.64 21.90
CA SER A 21 12.88 5.38 21.38
C SER A 21 12.53 5.49 19.88
N VAL A 22 12.48 4.34 19.18
CA VAL A 22 12.12 4.30 17.75
C VAL A 22 10.75 4.96 17.49
N TYR A 23 9.78 4.73 18.37
CA TYR A 23 8.45 5.32 18.25
C TYR A 23 8.48 6.86 18.37
N GLU A 24 9.19 7.40 19.36
CA GLU A 24 9.34 8.85 19.52
C GLU A 24 10.05 9.48 18.32
N LYS A 25 11.06 8.80 17.77
CA LYS A 25 11.72 9.24 16.54
C LYS A 25 10.74 9.31 15.37
N MET A 26 9.91 8.29 15.17
CA MET A 26 8.88 8.29 14.13
C MET A 26 7.87 9.42 14.29
N LEU A 27 7.46 9.73 15.53
CA LEU A 27 6.57 10.87 15.80
C LEU A 27 7.22 12.21 15.44
N LEU A 28 8.50 12.39 15.74
CA LEU A 28 9.23 13.62 15.43
C LEU A 28 9.44 13.78 13.92
N VAL A 29 9.94 12.74 13.25
CA VAL A 29 10.10 12.72 11.77
C VAL A 29 8.76 12.96 11.09
N GLY A 30 7.70 12.31 11.57
CA GLY A 30 6.35 12.50 11.04
C GLY A 30 5.82 13.91 11.21
N LYS A 31 6.29 14.68 12.20
CA LYS A 31 5.91 16.08 12.48
C LYS A 31 6.79 17.12 11.79
N ASP A 32 7.77 16.71 10.99
CA ASP A 32 8.64 17.63 10.28
C ASP A 32 7.84 18.62 9.41
N ALA A 33 8.11 19.91 9.59
CA ALA A 33 7.37 20.98 8.91
C ALA A 33 7.53 20.95 7.39
N SER A 34 8.66 20.44 6.86
CA SER A 34 8.87 20.29 5.42
C SER A 34 7.90 19.31 4.77
N GLN A 35 7.35 18.38 5.56
CA GLN A 35 6.42 17.35 5.11
C GLN A 35 4.95 17.78 5.24
N ARG A 36 4.68 19.01 5.70
CA ARG A 36 3.34 19.58 5.83
C ARG A 36 2.93 20.35 4.58
N TRP A 37 1.63 20.30 4.30
CA TRP A 37 1.01 21.03 3.21
C TRP A 37 0.85 22.50 3.58
N THR A 38 1.08 23.35 2.60
CA THR A 38 0.89 24.81 2.70
C THR A 38 -0.46 25.23 2.13
N SER A 39 -1.04 24.41 1.25
CA SER A 39 -2.39 24.61 0.70
C SER A 39 -2.99 23.30 0.18
N ARG A 40 -4.32 23.26 0.07
CA ARG A 40 -5.04 22.20 -0.65
C ARG A 40 -4.56 22.06 -2.10
N GLN A 41 -4.24 23.18 -2.76
CA GLN A 41 -3.77 23.20 -4.14
C GLN A 41 -2.41 22.49 -4.28
N GLU A 42 -1.48 22.73 -3.34
CA GLU A 42 -0.18 22.04 -3.32
C GLU A 42 -0.35 20.52 -3.20
N MET A 43 -1.29 20.06 -2.35
CA MET A 43 -1.60 18.63 -2.23
C MET A 43 -2.06 18.05 -3.57
N LEU A 44 -3.05 18.68 -4.21
CA LEU A 44 -3.58 18.22 -5.49
C LEU A 44 -2.52 18.16 -6.58
N GLU A 45 -1.75 19.24 -6.75
CA GLU A 45 -0.67 19.30 -7.74
C GLU A 45 0.42 18.25 -7.49
N THR A 46 0.69 17.93 -6.22
CA THR A 46 1.69 16.91 -5.86
C THR A 46 1.19 15.51 -6.22
N TYR A 47 -0.10 15.21 -5.99
CA TYR A 47 -0.70 13.96 -6.44
C TYR A 47 -0.75 13.85 -7.96
N GLU A 48 -1.16 14.90 -8.67
CA GLU A 48 -1.17 14.92 -10.14
C GLU A 48 0.23 14.67 -10.72
N LYS A 49 1.26 15.32 -10.17
CA LYS A 49 2.66 15.08 -10.55
C LYS A 49 3.12 13.65 -10.27
N SER A 50 2.72 13.08 -9.12
CA SER A 50 3.05 11.70 -8.76
C SER A 50 2.38 10.70 -9.70
N ILE A 51 1.11 10.91 -10.06
CA ILE A 51 0.37 10.07 -11.02
C ILE A 51 1.08 10.10 -12.38
N GLU A 52 1.37 11.29 -12.90
CA GLU A 52 2.00 11.43 -14.21
C GLU A 52 3.42 10.84 -14.23
N LYS A 53 4.17 10.99 -13.14
CA LYS A 53 5.48 10.36 -12.97
C LYS A 53 5.41 8.84 -13.13
N TYR A 54 4.48 8.15 -12.45
CA TYR A 54 4.40 6.70 -12.56
C TYR A 54 3.74 6.23 -13.85
N ARG A 55 2.85 7.02 -14.45
CA ARG A 55 2.37 6.76 -15.81
C ARG A 55 3.53 6.78 -16.80
N ARG A 56 4.37 7.82 -16.77
CA ARG A 56 5.56 7.88 -17.63
C ARG A 56 6.45 6.65 -17.44
N ILE A 57 6.74 6.25 -16.19
CA ILE A 57 7.64 5.13 -15.98
C ILE A 57 6.98 3.81 -16.40
N PHE A 58 5.81 3.45 -15.89
CA PHE A 58 5.25 2.13 -16.14
C PHE A 58 4.61 2.00 -17.53
N ILE A 59 3.92 3.03 -18.01
CA ILE A 59 3.23 2.98 -19.31
C ILE A 59 4.21 3.33 -20.43
N ASP A 60 4.88 4.48 -20.37
CA ASP A 60 5.70 4.95 -21.49
C ASP A 60 7.08 4.30 -21.53
N GLU A 61 7.76 4.13 -20.40
CA GLU A 61 9.13 3.58 -20.38
C GLU A 61 9.12 2.05 -20.30
N LEU A 62 8.33 1.46 -19.40
CA LEU A 62 8.25 0.01 -19.19
C LEU A 62 7.17 -0.69 -20.04
N GLN A 63 6.41 0.06 -20.83
CA GLN A 63 5.48 -0.46 -21.84
C GLN A 63 4.40 -1.38 -21.25
N PHE A 64 3.86 -1.04 -20.08
CA PHE A 64 2.60 -1.63 -19.61
C PHE A 64 1.43 -1.07 -20.43
N LYS A 65 0.40 -1.90 -20.63
CA LYS A 65 -0.77 -1.50 -21.37
C LYS A 65 -1.73 -0.72 -20.47
N GLU A 66 -2.04 0.51 -20.87
CA GLU A 66 -3.11 1.34 -20.29
C GLU A 66 -4.16 1.58 -21.39
N PHE A 67 -5.42 1.30 -21.08
CA PHE A 67 -6.57 1.55 -21.94
C PHE A 67 -7.23 2.87 -21.59
N ASN A 68 -7.30 3.20 -20.30
CA ASN A 68 -7.83 4.47 -19.81
C ASN A 68 -6.86 5.09 -18.81
N PRO A 69 -6.53 6.38 -18.89
CA PRO A 69 -5.75 7.04 -17.85
C PRO A 69 -6.55 7.15 -16.53
N PRO A 70 -5.89 7.07 -15.36
CA PRO A 70 -6.57 7.22 -14.07
C PRO A 70 -7.15 8.63 -13.97
N GLY A 71 -8.47 8.74 -13.78
CA GLY A 71 -9.07 10.02 -13.46
C GLY A 71 -8.93 10.33 -11.97
N LEU A 72 -8.47 11.52 -11.59
CA LEU A 72 -8.49 12.00 -10.21
C LEU A 72 -9.84 12.65 -9.89
N ILE A 73 -10.52 12.16 -8.85
CA ILE A 73 -11.75 12.75 -8.31
C ILE A 73 -11.45 13.27 -6.91
N VAL A 74 -11.60 14.58 -6.73
CA VAL A 74 -11.37 15.22 -5.43
C VAL A 74 -12.64 15.16 -4.59
N LEU A 75 -12.51 14.60 -3.39
CA LEU A 75 -13.55 14.54 -2.38
C LEU A 75 -13.25 15.51 -1.23
N ASP A 76 -14.30 15.97 -0.58
CA ASP A 76 -14.23 16.81 0.61
C ASP A 76 -15.26 16.30 1.60
N ASN A 77 -14.97 15.14 2.20
CA ASN A 77 -15.92 14.43 3.05
C ASN A 77 -15.23 13.90 4.32
N PRO A 78 -15.58 14.39 5.52
CA PRO A 78 -14.94 13.97 6.76
C PRO A 78 -15.22 12.50 7.13
N LEU A 79 -16.16 11.83 6.47
CA LEU A 79 -16.54 10.44 6.73
C LEU A 79 -15.80 9.42 5.85
N LEU A 80 -15.11 9.87 4.81
CA LEU A 80 -14.47 8.98 3.85
C LEU A 80 -12.98 8.80 4.14
N SER A 81 -12.45 7.66 3.68
CA SER A 81 -11.02 7.38 3.76
C SER A 81 -10.21 8.41 2.97
N ARG A 82 -8.90 8.42 3.22
CA ARG A 82 -7.90 9.28 2.59
C ARG A 82 -7.97 9.25 1.06
N GLY A 83 -8.06 8.06 0.48
CA GLY A 83 -8.22 7.85 -0.94
C GLY A 83 -8.48 6.39 -1.24
N TYR A 84 -9.05 6.13 -2.40
CA TYR A 84 -9.36 4.79 -2.87
C TYR A 84 -9.56 4.80 -4.39
N TYR A 85 -9.30 3.67 -5.03
CA TYR A 85 -9.63 3.42 -6.41
C TYR A 85 -10.99 2.76 -6.55
N TYR A 86 -11.82 3.25 -7.48
CA TYR A 86 -13.08 2.61 -7.84
C TYR A 86 -13.50 3.00 -9.25
N LYS A 87 -13.85 2.00 -10.09
CA LYS A 87 -14.36 2.18 -11.46
C LYS A 87 -13.58 3.23 -12.27
N ASP A 88 -12.30 2.96 -12.52
CA ASP A 88 -11.41 3.79 -13.36
C ASP A 88 -11.11 5.20 -12.82
N LYS A 89 -11.41 5.42 -11.54
CA LYS A 89 -11.17 6.69 -10.86
C LYS A 89 -10.41 6.47 -9.55
N PHE A 90 -9.41 7.30 -9.35
CA PHE A 90 -8.77 7.50 -8.07
C PHE A 90 -9.49 8.63 -7.34
N TYR A 91 -10.15 8.30 -6.23
CA TYR A 91 -10.80 9.26 -5.35
C TYR A 91 -9.80 9.69 -4.28
N LEU A 92 -9.54 10.98 -4.18
CA LEU A 92 -8.67 11.57 -3.17
C LEU A 92 -9.48 12.49 -2.27
N ASN A 93 -9.51 12.18 -0.97
CA ASN A 93 -10.20 12.98 0.02
C ASN A 93 -9.25 14.01 0.63
N VAL A 94 -9.56 15.29 0.46
CA VAL A 94 -8.73 16.41 0.89
C VAL A 94 -9.37 17.21 2.02
N CYS A 95 -10.39 16.67 2.69
CA CYS A 95 -11.11 17.34 3.78
C CYS A 95 -10.16 17.79 4.92
N ASN A 96 -9.21 16.92 5.30
CA ASN A 96 -8.23 17.19 6.35
C ASN A 96 -6.82 17.43 5.75
N TRP A 97 -6.72 18.22 4.68
CA TRP A 97 -5.43 18.42 4.00
C TRP A 97 -4.36 19.09 4.88
N ASP A 98 -4.76 19.89 5.88
CA ASP A 98 -3.86 20.69 6.73
C ASP A 98 -3.29 19.91 7.92
N ASN A 99 -4.09 19.00 8.50
CA ASN A 99 -3.74 18.22 9.70
C ASN A 99 -3.78 16.71 9.49
N GLY A 100 -4.16 16.26 8.31
CA GLY A 100 -4.16 14.85 7.94
C GLY A 100 -2.77 14.40 7.52
N GLU A 101 -2.67 14.01 6.28
CA GLU A 101 -1.50 13.31 5.80
C GLU A 101 -0.29 14.21 5.50
N ALA A 102 0.92 13.66 5.63
CA ALA A 102 2.16 14.29 5.19
C ALA A 102 2.57 13.95 3.74
N LYS A 103 3.36 14.84 3.13
CA LYS A 103 3.87 14.74 1.75
C LYS A 103 4.55 13.41 1.43
N TYR A 104 5.30 12.84 2.37
CA TYR A 104 6.01 11.57 2.16
C TYR A 104 5.10 10.37 1.85
N ALA A 105 3.81 10.44 2.16
CA ALA A 105 2.88 9.34 1.95
C ALA A 105 2.21 9.38 0.56
N VAL A 106 2.35 10.48 -0.20
CA VAL A 106 1.74 10.65 -1.53
C VAL A 106 2.13 9.51 -2.45
N GLU A 107 3.43 9.27 -2.58
CA GLU A 107 3.99 8.33 -3.56
C GLU A 107 3.51 6.90 -3.29
N ASN A 108 3.42 6.53 -2.00
CA ASN A 108 2.89 5.23 -1.58
C ASN A 108 1.42 5.04 -2.03
N LEU A 109 0.56 6.02 -1.77
CA LEU A 109 -0.85 5.92 -2.19
C LEU A 109 -1.00 6.00 -3.70
N THR A 110 -0.23 6.84 -4.38
CA THR A 110 -0.27 6.92 -5.84
C THR A 110 0.08 5.58 -6.47
N LEU A 111 1.16 4.94 -6.03
CA LEU A 111 1.55 3.61 -6.52
C LEU A 111 0.46 2.57 -6.25
N HIS A 112 -0.17 2.62 -5.07
CA HIS A 112 -1.20 1.68 -4.64
C HIS A 112 -2.50 1.83 -5.46
N GLU A 113 -3.03 3.05 -5.55
CA GLU A 113 -4.37 3.30 -6.11
C GLU A 113 -4.34 3.52 -7.62
N THR A 114 -3.19 3.93 -8.18
CA THR A 114 -3.07 4.28 -9.59
C THR A 114 -2.16 3.30 -10.34
N VAL A 115 -1.05 3.77 -10.90
CA VAL A 115 -0.09 2.98 -11.67
C VAL A 115 1.15 2.75 -10.82
N PRO A 116 1.63 1.50 -10.66
CA PRO A 116 1.17 0.26 -11.31
C PRO A 116 0.13 -0.53 -10.50
N GLY A 117 -0.42 0.02 -9.41
CA GLY A 117 -1.36 -0.66 -8.53
C GLY A 117 -2.76 -0.85 -9.11
N HIS A 118 -3.80 -0.47 -8.35
CA HIS A 118 -5.18 -0.81 -8.64
C HIS A 118 -5.67 -0.33 -9.99
N HIS A 119 -5.37 0.91 -10.38
CA HIS A 119 -5.79 1.40 -11.69
C HIS A 119 -5.29 0.52 -12.81
N LEU A 120 -3.99 0.24 -12.84
CA LEU A 120 -3.41 -0.59 -13.89
C LEU A 120 -3.94 -2.03 -13.83
N GLN A 121 -4.04 -2.58 -12.63
CA GLN A 121 -4.57 -3.93 -12.40
C GLN A 121 -5.98 -4.09 -12.97
N PHE A 122 -6.90 -3.19 -12.58
CA PHE A 122 -8.30 -3.28 -12.98
C PHE A 122 -8.49 -2.89 -14.43
N ASP A 123 -7.85 -1.84 -14.93
CA ASP A 123 -7.95 -1.42 -16.33
C ASP A 123 -7.49 -2.54 -17.28
N ILE A 124 -6.37 -3.21 -16.98
CA ILE A 124 -5.96 -4.40 -17.73
C ILE A 124 -6.98 -5.54 -17.58
N SER A 125 -7.42 -5.80 -16.35
CA SER A 125 -8.33 -6.90 -16.07
C SER A 125 -9.68 -6.75 -16.78
N TYR A 126 -10.22 -5.54 -16.92
CA TYR A 126 -11.50 -5.29 -17.61
C TYR A 126 -11.41 -5.49 -19.12
N HIS A 127 -10.23 -5.30 -19.70
CA HIS A 127 -10.00 -5.44 -21.14
C HIS A 127 -9.41 -6.80 -21.55
N SER A 128 -9.15 -7.68 -20.58
CA SER A 128 -8.69 -9.04 -20.84
C SER A 128 -9.83 -9.89 -21.43
N PRO A 129 -9.57 -10.75 -22.42
CA PRO A 129 -10.57 -11.73 -22.89
C PRO A 129 -10.92 -12.77 -21.82
N ASN A 130 -10.10 -12.90 -20.78
CA ASN A 130 -10.38 -13.75 -19.62
C ASN A 130 -11.32 -13.07 -18.61
N HIS A 131 -11.64 -11.79 -18.81
CA HIS A 131 -12.54 -11.06 -17.94
C HIS A 131 -13.94 -11.66 -17.96
N ASN A 132 -14.34 -12.23 -16.83
CA ASN A 132 -15.72 -12.65 -16.64
C ASN A 132 -16.46 -11.57 -15.84
N TYR A 133 -17.28 -10.79 -16.55
CA TYR A 133 -18.10 -9.73 -15.95
C TYR A 133 -19.03 -10.27 -14.85
N LEU A 134 -19.61 -11.47 -15.03
CA LEU A 134 -20.47 -12.07 -14.02
C LEU A 134 -19.69 -12.47 -12.78
N THR A 135 -18.48 -13.01 -12.92
CA THR A 135 -17.59 -13.27 -11.77
C THR A 135 -17.27 -11.97 -11.05
N THR A 136 -16.92 -10.92 -11.78
CA THR A 136 -16.56 -9.61 -11.22
C THR A 136 -17.71 -8.94 -10.46
N VAL A 137 -18.95 -9.08 -10.93
CA VAL A 137 -20.11 -8.43 -10.32
C VAL A 137 -20.77 -9.31 -9.24
N LEU A 138 -20.71 -10.64 -9.37
CA LEU A 138 -21.47 -11.57 -8.52
C LEU A 138 -20.61 -12.37 -7.55
N SER A 139 -19.28 -12.41 -7.73
CA SER A 139 -18.38 -13.13 -6.84
C SER A 139 -17.74 -12.21 -5.80
N THR A 140 -17.28 -12.80 -4.71
CA THR A 140 -16.44 -12.08 -3.74
C THR A 140 -15.08 -11.79 -4.37
N PRO A 141 -14.62 -10.53 -4.36
CA PRO A 141 -13.30 -10.18 -4.87
C PRO A 141 -12.19 -10.96 -4.18
N CYS A 142 -11.11 -11.27 -4.91
CA CYS A 142 -9.95 -11.94 -4.34
C CYS A 142 -9.09 -10.91 -3.60
N ASN A 143 -9.58 -10.42 -2.45
CA ASN A 143 -8.96 -9.33 -1.66
C ASN A 143 -7.46 -9.56 -1.38
N GLY A 144 -7.04 -10.81 -1.17
CA GLY A 144 -5.63 -11.13 -0.99
C GLY A 144 -4.78 -10.82 -2.23
N PHE A 145 -5.29 -11.13 -3.43
CA PHE A 145 -4.63 -10.80 -4.68
C PHE A 145 -4.67 -9.29 -4.94
N ILE A 146 -5.86 -8.68 -4.82
CA ILE A 146 -6.05 -7.25 -5.10
C ILE A 146 -5.17 -6.39 -4.19
N GLU A 147 -5.35 -6.50 -2.88
CA GLU A 147 -4.63 -5.69 -1.91
C GLU A 147 -3.16 -6.07 -1.83
N GLY A 148 -2.85 -7.35 -2.07
CA GLY A 148 -1.49 -7.84 -2.21
C GLY A 148 -0.77 -7.18 -3.38
N TRP A 149 -1.42 -7.04 -4.54
CA TRP A 149 -0.87 -6.35 -5.70
C TRP A 149 -0.68 -4.86 -5.42
N GLY A 150 -1.66 -4.20 -4.78
CA GLY A 150 -1.54 -2.80 -4.36
C GLY A 150 -0.31 -2.57 -3.46
N LEU A 151 -0.12 -3.40 -2.43
CA LEU A 151 1.09 -3.34 -1.60
C LEU A 151 2.36 -3.73 -2.35
N PHE A 152 2.28 -4.66 -3.30
CA PHE A 152 3.42 -5.03 -4.12
C PHE A 152 3.84 -3.88 -5.04
N ALA A 153 2.89 -3.12 -5.59
CA ALA A 153 3.14 -1.90 -6.34
C ALA A 153 3.84 -0.82 -5.50
N GLU A 154 3.44 -0.65 -4.24
CA GLU A 154 4.17 0.20 -3.28
C GLU A 154 5.64 -0.27 -3.13
N HIS A 155 5.85 -1.58 -3.04
CA HIS A 155 7.19 -2.17 -2.92
C HIS A 155 8.02 -2.05 -4.20
N LEU A 156 7.41 -2.12 -5.39
CA LEU A 156 8.11 -1.83 -6.66
C LEU A 156 8.61 -0.39 -6.70
N GLY A 157 7.84 0.55 -6.16
CA GLY A 157 8.26 1.95 -6.05
C GLY A 157 9.47 2.14 -5.14
N ASP A 158 9.62 1.34 -4.08
CA ASP A 158 10.80 1.35 -3.22
C ASP A 158 12.11 1.14 -4.02
N ALA A 159 12.11 0.16 -4.93
CA ALA A 159 13.24 -0.09 -5.84
C ALA A 159 13.64 1.13 -6.70
N MET A 160 12.70 2.05 -6.93
CA MET A 160 12.85 3.19 -7.82
C MET A 160 13.16 4.49 -7.09
N LEU A 161 12.79 4.56 -5.81
CA LEU A 161 12.73 5.81 -5.05
C LEU A 161 13.82 5.81 -4.00
N ASN A 162 15.03 6.23 -4.42
CA ASN A 162 16.13 6.50 -3.50
C ASN A 162 15.92 7.83 -2.74
N ASN A 163 14.74 8.00 -2.12
CA ASN A 163 14.37 9.17 -1.32
C ASN A 163 14.00 8.74 0.11
N PRO A 164 14.73 9.22 1.13
CA PRO A 164 14.53 8.77 2.51
C PRO A 164 13.16 9.14 3.08
N TRP A 165 12.54 10.22 2.62
CA TRP A 165 11.18 10.60 3.06
C TRP A 165 10.14 9.64 2.51
N ILE A 166 10.20 9.34 1.21
CA ILE A 166 9.28 8.39 0.60
C ILE A 166 9.43 7.01 1.24
N TYR A 167 10.68 6.58 1.46
CA TYR A 167 10.96 5.32 2.14
C TYR A 167 10.43 5.29 3.58
N PHE A 168 10.49 6.42 4.29
CA PHE A 168 9.88 6.54 5.63
C PHE A 168 8.35 6.36 5.55
N GLY A 169 7.70 6.97 4.57
CA GLY A 169 6.27 6.79 4.30
C GLY A 169 5.91 5.32 4.02
N TYR A 170 6.70 4.64 3.21
CA TYR A 170 6.55 3.20 2.93
C TYR A 170 6.72 2.35 4.20
N LEU A 171 7.75 2.59 5.01
CA LEU A 171 7.95 1.82 6.25
C LEU A 171 6.82 2.09 7.27
N GLN A 172 6.34 3.33 7.40
CA GLN A 172 5.20 3.68 8.25
C GLN A 172 3.93 2.97 7.77
N ALA A 173 3.68 2.97 6.46
CA ALA A 173 2.60 2.22 5.84
C ALA A 173 2.71 0.72 6.16
N ASN A 174 3.87 0.11 5.97
CA ASN A 174 4.11 -1.31 6.26
C ASN A 174 3.90 -1.67 7.74
N ILE A 175 4.28 -0.79 8.68
CA ILE A 175 3.99 -0.97 10.12
C ILE A 175 2.48 -0.99 10.35
N LEU A 176 1.72 -0.06 9.76
CA LEU A 176 0.25 -0.05 9.85
C LEU A 176 -0.36 -1.35 9.31
N ARG A 177 0.06 -1.81 8.13
CA ARG A 177 -0.48 -3.06 7.53
C ARG A 177 -0.03 -4.32 8.28
N THR A 178 1.09 -4.28 9.00
CA THR A 178 1.49 -5.36 9.91
C THR A 178 0.62 -5.35 11.17
N PHE A 179 0.36 -4.17 11.73
CA PHE A 179 -0.53 -4.02 12.89
C PHE A 179 -1.95 -4.52 12.58
N ARG A 180 -2.43 -4.39 11.34
CA ARG A 180 -3.72 -4.97 10.90
C ARG A 180 -3.86 -6.46 11.19
N ILE A 181 -2.81 -7.26 10.90
CA ILE A 181 -2.83 -8.70 11.20
C ILE A 181 -2.93 -8.93 12.72
N ILE A 182 -2.09 -8.21 13.48
CA ILE A 182 -2.08 -8.31 14.95
C ILE A 182 -3.46 -7.95 15.51
N ALA A 183 -4.03 -6.83 15.08
CA ALA A 183 -5.35 -6.38 15.51
C ALA A 183 -6.45 -7.39 15.19
N ASP A 184 -6.44 -7.98 13.99
CA ASP A 184 -7.43 -8.99 13.58
C ASP A 184 -7.35 -10.25 14.46
N ILE A 185 -6.13 -10.74 14.75
CA ILE A 185 -5.90 -11.87 15.67
C ILE A 185 -6.38 -11.54 17.08
N LEU A 186 -6.01 -10.37 17.61
CA LEU A 186 -6.39 -9.94 18.96
C LEU A 186 -7.92 -9.86 19.10
N LEU A 187 -8.60 -9.28 18.12
CA LEU A 187 -10.06 -9.11 18.15
C LEU A 187 -10.81 -10.44 18.01
N HIS A 188 -10.38 -11.30 17.08
CA HIS A 188 -11.19 -12.44 16.63
C HIS A 188 -10.73 -13.80 17.16
N VAL A 189 -9.48 -13.91 17.59
CA VAL A 189 -8.92 -15.17 18.13
C VAL A 189 -8.70 -15.04 19.64
N GLU A 190 -8.09 -13.96 20.10
CA GLU A 190 -7.79 -13.76 21.53
C GLU A 190 -8.94 -13.09 22.30
N GLY A 191 -9.95 -12.58 21.61
CA GLY A 191 -11.15 -11.98 22.23
C GLY A 191 -10.89 -10.65 22.94
N GLN A 192 -9.83 -9.92 22.57
CA GLN A 192 -9.52 -8.60 23.12
C GLN A 192 -10.59 -7.58 22.72
N THR A 193 -10.80 -6.56 23.55
CA THR A 193 -11.75 -5.50 23.22
C THR A 193 -11.16 -4.52 22.20
N PRO A 194 -11.98 -3.82 21.39
CA PRO A 194 -11.50 -2.74 20.54
C PRO A 194 -10.71 -1.68 21.31
N TYR A 195 -11.08 -1.40 22.56
CA TYR A 195 -10.37 -0.45 23.40
C TYR A 195 -8.93 -0.89 23.65
N ASP A 196 -8.70 -2.16 24.02
CA ASP A 196 -7.36 -2.70 24.28
C ASP A 196 -6.50 -2.66 23.02
N VAL A 197 -7.07 -3.01 21.86
CA VAL A 197 -6.38 -2.95 20.57
C VAL A 197 -6.05 -1.51 20.17
N ILE A 198 -6.93 -0.53 20.43
CA ILE A 198 -6.65 0.89 20.21
C ILE A 198 -5.50 1.37 21.11
N GLN A 199 -5.49 0.98 22.39
CA GLN A 199 -4.39 1.35 23.30
C GLN A 199 -3.06 0.76 22.82
N LEU A 200 -3.06 -0.50 22.36
CA LEU A 200 -1.87 -1.12 21.79
C LEU A 200 -1.42 -0.40 20.51
N ALA A 201 -2.35 -0.09 19.61
CA ALA A 201 -2.08 0.61 18.35
C ALA A 201 -1.34 1.93 18.58
N LYS A 202 -1.74 2.69 19.62
CA LYS A 202 -1.13 3.98 19.98
C LYS A 202 0.35 3.85 20.35
N LEU A 203 0.84 2.67 20.70
CA LEU A 203 2.27 2.44 21.01
C LEU A 203 3.14 2.23 19.77
N TYR A 204 2.54 1.97 18.61
CA TYR A 204 3.27 1.59 17.38
C TYR A 204 2.93 2.45 16.17
N LEU A 205 1.72 3.02 16.13
CA LEU A 205 1.23 3.80 15.01
C LEU A 205 1.33 5.29 15.31
N THR A 206 1.72 6.06 14.30
CA THR A 206 1.86 7.52 14.37
C THR A 206 0.69 8.26 13.72
N VAL A 207 -0.41 7.54 13.43
CA VAL A 207 -1.65 8.11 12.89
C VAL A 207 -2.56 8.56 14.04
N SER A 208 -3.54 9.41 13.73
CA SER A 208 -4.42 10.00 14.76
C SER A 208 -5.28 8.93 15.45
N GLU A 209 -5.69 9.19 16.69
CA GLU A 209 -6.52 8.27 17.47
C GLU A 209 -7.89 8.03 16.81
N GLU A 210 -8.44 9.02 16.12
CA GLU A 210 -9.67 8.89 15.34
C GLU A 210 -9.50 7.90 14.18
N CYS A 211 -8.37 7.97 13.48
CA CYS A 211 -8.03 7.04 12.41
C CYS A 211 -7.85 5.62 12.94
N ILE A 212 -7.09 5.45 14.03
CA ILE A 212 -6.91 4.16 14.72
C ILE A 212 -8.27 3.59 15.12
N THR A 213 -9.11 4.40 15.76
CA THR A 213 -10.42 3.98 16.27
C THR A 213 -11.31 3.51 15.13
N SER A 214 -11.44 4.31 14.06
CA SER A 214 -12.23 3.96 12.87
C SER A 214 -11.79 2.62 12.27
N GLU A 215 -10.48 2.46 12.09
CA GLU A 215 -9.90 1.23 11.54
C GLU A 215 -10.12 0.01 12.44
N VAL A 216 -9.89 0.11 13.75
CA VAL A 216 -10.10 -1.01 14.69
C VAL A 216 -11.57 -1.45 14.71
N TYR A 217 -12.52 -0.52 14.67
CA TYR A 217 -13.94 -0.86 14.56
C TYR A 217 -14.26 -1.51 13.21
N ARG A 218 -13.62 -1.08 12.11
CA ARG A 218 -13.72 -1.75 10.82
C ARG A 218 -13.21 -3.19 10.87
N TYR A 219 -12.07 -3.43 11.51
CA TYR A 219 -11.50 -4.78 11.68
C TYR A 219 -12.45 -5.69 12.46
N ARG A 220 -13.13 -5.14 13.48
CA ARG A 220 -14.14 -5.88 14.26
C ARG A 220 -15.33 -6.36 13.43
N ILE A 221 -15.78 -5.59 12.44
CA ILE A 221 -16.97 -5.94 11.64
C ILE A 221 -16.64 -6.70 10.35
N LEU A 222 -15.37 -6.70 9.93
CA LEU A 222 -14.87 -7.37 8.71
C LEU A 222 -13.69 -8.30 9.05
N PRO A 223 -13.94 -9.42 9.76
CA PRO A 223 -12.88 -10.35 10.17
C PRO A 223 -12.07 -10.85 8.98
N GLY A 224 -10.74 -10.83 9.10
CA GLY A 224 -9.81 -11.33 8.09
C GLY A 224 -9.56 -10.41 6.90
N GLN A 225 -10.41 -9.40 6.65
CA GLN A 225 -10.20 -8.47 5.53
C GLN A 225 -8.89 -7.68 5.69
N ALA A 226 -8.59 -7.22 6.91
CA ALA A 226 -7.40 -6.43 7.18
C ALA A 226 -6.09 -7.21 6.96
N CYS A 227 -6.15 -8.54 7.04
CA CYS A 227 -5.03 -9.45 6.79
C CYS A 227 -4.69 -9.59 5.31
N SER A 228 -5.64 -9.36 4.40
CA SER A 228 -5.49 -9.64 2.97
C SER A 228 -4.33 -8.88 2.33
N TYR A 229 -4.11 -7.63 2.74
CA TYR A 229 -3.03 -6.75 2.30
C TYR A 229 -1.66 -7.42 2.45
N LYS A 230 -1.30 -7.73 3.70
CA LYS A 230 0.06 -8.19 4.03
C LYS A 230 0.25 -9.65 3.65
N VAL A 231 -0.77 -10.51 3.80
CA VAL A 231 -0.73 -11.89 3.31
C VAL A 231 -0.51 -11.92 1.79
N GLY A 232 -1.24 -11.10 1.04
CA GLY A 232 -1.07 -10.97 -0.40
C GLY A 232 0.33 -10.50 -0.80
N LEU A 233 0.84 -9.45 -0.14
CA LEU A 233 2.21 -8.96 -0.38
C LEU A 233 3.25 -10.06 -0.18
N GLU A 234 3.16 -10.82 0.92
CA GLU A 234 4.12 -11.89 1.20
C GLU A 234 4.01 -13.05 0.18
N VAL A 235 2.83 -13.32 -0.38
CA VAL A 235 2.67 -14.25 -1.50
C VAL A 235 3.43 -13.76 -2.74
N PHE A 236 3.26 -12.50 -3.14
CA PHE A 236 3.99 -11.94 -4.28
C PHE A 236 5.51 -11.98 -4.05
N LYS A 237 5.98 -11.57 -2.87
CA LYS A 237 7.40 -11.65 -2.50
C LYS A 237 7.92 -13.10 -2.51
N ARG A 238 7.13 -14.06 -2.05
CA ARG A 238 7.47 -15.48 -2.10
C ARG A 238 7.66 -15.96 -3.53
N ILE A 239 6.78 -15.55 -4.46
CA ILE A 239 6.94 -15.87 -5.89
C ILE A 239 8.23 -15.26 -6.43
N MET A 240 8.50 -13.98 -6.13
CA MET A 240 9.74 -13.31 -6.58
C MET A 240 10.99 -14.06 -6.10
N LYS A 241 11.00 -14.46 -4.82
CA LYS A 241 12.12 -15.18 -4.23
C LYS A 241 12.27 -16.61 -4.78
N GLN A 242 11.20 -17.41 -4.78
CA GLN A 242 11.30 -18.85 -5.06
C GLN A 242 11.31 -19.17 -6.57
N LYS A 243 10.50 -18.45 -7.37
CA LYS A 243 10.43 -18.69 -8.82
C LYS A 243 11.48 -17.90 -9.59
N PHE A 244 11.67 -16.62 -9.23
CA PHE A 244 12.51 -15.70 -10.00
C PHE A 244 13.88 -15.42 -9.36
N GLN A 245 14.13 -15.99 -8.17
CA GLN A 245 15.40 -15.87 -7.43
C GLN A 245 15.79 -14.41 -7.17
N VAL A 246 14.80 -13.57 -6.88
CA VAL A 246 15.01 -12.17 -6.53
C VAL A 246 15.47 -12.09 -5.07
N GLU A 247 16.69 -11.61 -4.86
CA GLU A 247 17.28 -11.39 -3.53
C GLU A 247 17.42 -9.90 -3.18
N ASP A 248 17.61 -9.04 -4.19
CA ASP A 248 17.77 -7.59 -4.04
C ASP A 248 16.52 -6.85 -4.52
N VAL A 249 16.16 -5.75 -3.84
CA VAL A 249 15.03 -4.89 -4.23
C VAL A 249 15.23 -4.25 -5.61
N ASN A 250 16.47 -4.03 -6.03
CA ASN A 250 16.80 -3.45 -7.33
C ASN A 250 16.48 -4.40 -8.50
N ASP A 251 16.33 -5.70 -8.25
CA ASP A 251 16.06 -6.70 -9.27
C ASP A 251 14.57 -6.78 -9.65
N TYR A 252 13.67 -6.15 -8.90
CA TYR A 252 12.21 -6.26 -9.10
C TYR A 252 11.71 -5.69 -10.43
N LEU A 253 12.54 -4.91 -11.14
CA LEU A 253 12.23 -4.32 -12.45
C LEU A 253 13.01 -4.97 -13.60
N ARG A 254 13.58 -6.17 -13.39
CA ARG A 254 14.18 -6.95 -14.48
C ARG A 254 13.19 -7.22 -15.62
N PRO A 255 13.64 -7.24 -16.89
CA PRO A 255 12.74 -7.43 -18.03
C PRO A 255 11.85 -8.69 -17.95
N ASP A 256 12.38 -9.82 -17.48
CA ASP A 256 11.63 -11.07 -17.36
C ASP A 256 10.50 -10.98 -16.31
N LEU A 257 10.71 -10.21 -15.23
CA LEU A 257 9.69 -9.92 -14.23
C LEU A 257 8.63 -8.97 -14.78
N LEU A 258 9.04 -7.94 -15.53
CA LEU A 258 8.10 -7.00 -16.15
C LEU A 258 7.15 -7.71 -17.11
N ASP A 259 7.67 -8.62 -17.92
CA ASP A 259 6.85 -9.46 -18.82
C ASP A 259 5.91 -10.37 -18.02
N TRP A 260 6.40 -10.95 -16.91
CA TRP A 260 5.55 -11.75 -16.03
C TRP A 260 4.46 -10.92 -15.34
N TYR A 261 4.73 -9.69 -14.89
CA TYR A 261 3.71 -8.81 -14.31
C TYR A 261 2.62 -8.48 -15.33
N LYS A 262 2.99 -8.18 -16.58
CA LYS A 262 2.02 -7.92 -17.66
C LYS A 262 1.13 -9.13 -17.90
N GLU A 263 1.70 -10.34 -17.94
CA GLU A 263 0.95 -11.58 -18.10
C GLU A 263 0.05 -11.87 -16.89
N LEU A 264 0.58 -11.68 -15.67
CA LEU A 264 -0.13 -11.85 -14.41
C LEU A 264 -1.40 -11.00 -14.36
N LEU A 265 -1.29 -9.71 -14.68
CA LEU A 265 -2.42 -8.78 -14.71
C LEU A 265 -3.41 -9.12 -15.84
N TRP A 266 -2.92 -9.54 -17.01
CA TRP A 266 -3.76 -10.00 -18.12
C TRP A 266 -4.58 -11.25 -17.76
N LYS A 267 -4.08 -12.09 -16.85
CA LYS A 267 -4.79 -13.26 -16.31
C LYS A 267 -5.78 -12.96 -15.20
N THR A 268 -5.94 -11.68 -14.82
CA THR A 268 -6.92 -11.20 -13.83
C THR A 268 -6.69 -11.76 -12.42
N GLU A 269 -7.47 -11.28 -11.45
CA GLU A 269 -7.37 -11.72 -10.06
C GLU A 269 -7.75 -13.21 -9.87
N ARG A 270 -7.18 -13.83 -8.82
CA ARG A 270 -7.50 -15.20 -8.42
C ARG A 270 -7.11 -15.45 -6.96
N PRO A 271 -7.64 -16.51 -6.32
CA PRO A 271 -7.18 -16.95 -5.01
C PRO A 271 -5.65 -17.12 -4.93
N LEU A 272 -5.07 -16.76 -3.78
CA LEU A 272 -3.61 -16.74 -3.60
C LEU A 272 -2.98 -18.14 -3.67
N ASP A 273 -3.71 -19.17 -3.25
CA ASP A 273 -3.31 -20.58 -3.35
C ASP A 273 -3.23 -21.05 -4.82
N ILE A 274 -4.21 -20.66 -5.65
CA ILE A 274 -4.17 -20.89 -7.10
C ILE A 274 -2.97 -20.16 -7.71
N LEU A 275 -2.76 -18.89 -7.34
CA LEU A 275 -1.62 -18.11 -7.83
C LEU A 275 -0.29 -18.80 -7.51
N LEU A 276 -0.11 -19.34 -6.30
CA LEU A 276 1.10 -20.05 -5.93
C LEU A 276 1.27 -21.36 -6.71
N ALA A 277 0.20 -22.15 -6.85
CA ALA A 277 0.22 -23.39 -7.59
C ALA A 277 0.58 -23.18 -9.08
N GLU A 278 0.05 -22.13 -9.72
CA GLU A 278 0.43 -21.72 -11.09
C GLU A 278 1.92 -21.37 -11.22
N ASN A 279 2.56 -20.99 -10.11
CA ASN A 279 3.98 -20.66 -10.05
C ASN A 279 4.84 -21.81 -9.49
N GLY A 280 4.26 -23.01 -9.34
CA GLY A 280 4.99 -24.20 -8.87
C GLY A 280 5.39 -24.14 -7.40
N ILE A 281 4.73 -23.31 -6.59
CA ILE A 281 5.03 -23.10 -5.18
C ILE A 281 3.94 -23.75 -4.33
N SER A 282 4.32 -24.66 -3.44
CA SER A 282 3.42 -25.24 -2.46
C SER A 282 3.20 -24.30 -1.28
N TRP A 283 1.95 -24.18 -0.82
CA TRP A 283 1.65 -23.56 0.47
C TRP A 283 1.79 -24.60 1.59
N SER A 284 2.73 -24.36 2.49
CA SER A 284 2.92 -25.10 3.73
C SER A 284 2.55 -24.19 4.90
N PHE A 285 1.74 -24.67 5.84
CA PHE A 285 1.48 -23.97 7.10
C PHE A 285 2.63 -24.13 8.10
N ASP A 286 3.62 -24.97 7.79
CA ASP A 286 4.72 -25.35 8.66
C ASP A 286 6.01 -24.55 8.40
N GLU A 287 6.00 -23.60 7.45
CA GLU A 287 7.10 -22.67 7.13
C GLU A 287 6.75 -21.20 7.45
#